data_AF-A0A6J6P2N1-F1
#
_entry.id   AF-A0A6J6P2N1-F1
#
_cell.length_a   1.000
_cell.length_b   1.000
_cell.length_c   1.000
_cell.angle_alpha   90.00
_cell.angle_beta   90.00
_cell.angle_gamma   90.00
#
_symmetry.space_group_name_H-M   'P 1'
#
loop_
_entity.id
_entity.type
_entity.pdbx_description
1 polymer ?
#
loop_
_entity_poly.entity_id
_entity_poly.type
_entity_poly.pdbx_seq_one_letter_code
_entity_poly.pdbx_strand_id
1 'polypeptide(L)'
;MPLDPDQRTRLLAAKARALVADASNADASELRVTPFPGGALVRAATAAWCLLDDGAVRSLGAAMVLADREGIATLHVMAESEETSSIVSRRAEQFENAPTVWRIEGRSLVPAVPAPVPVPVEPSAAARELIGMLTAAGVDVTIEHGEIRGELRGLEIARVVESTEGTRLEVGVGRHDREAFTMVHGNLPTAKALESVIASVDAVRRADAEAHPLRRLAPEGWLRWRLLQDPHLIGAQVLRPVEPPTPRDSVKDIGASIAVGRDLAGQAIVVACSVGIDLDVVPTAADARVLNDPDARVVIVVPERDDHPATRRLAERLIGPAEVIGLSGEWRDRETAP
;
A
#
# COMPACT_ATOMS: atom_id res chain seq x y z
N MET A 1 20.70 -17.85 -5.16
CA MET A 1 20.71 -17.61 -3.70
C MET A 1 20.41 -16.14 -3.49
N PRO A 2 19.39 -15.76 -2.71
CA PRO A 2 19.12 -14.36 -2.42
C PRO A 2 20.35 -13.74 -1.73
N LEU A 3 20.68 -12.50 -2.10
CA LEU A 3 21.77 -11.76 -1.47
C LEU A 3 21.41 -11.45 -0.02
N ASP A 4 22.42 -11.46 0.85
CA ASP A 4 22.30 -10.93 2.20
C ASP A 4 21.84 -9.45 2.16
N PRO A 5 20.92 -9.00 3.02
CA PRO A 5 20.41 -7.62 3.01
C PRO A 5 21.49 -6.54 3.10
N ASP A 6 22.53 -6.74 3.90
CA ASP A 6 23.63 -5.78 4.05
C ASP A 6 24.51 -5.76 2.80
N GLN A 7 24.71 -6.92 2.16
CA GLN A 7 25.35 -6.99 0.85
C GLN A 7 24.54 -6.26 -0.23
N ARG A 8 23.21 -6.46 -0.28
CA ARG A 8 22.33 -5.78 -1.24
C ARG A 8 22.36 -4.27 -1.06
N THR A 9 22.29 -3.80 0.18
CA THR A 9 22.37 -2.37 0.52
C THR A 9 23.69 -1.74 0.05
N ARG A 10 24.83 -2.42 0.27
CA ARG A 10 26.13 -1.95 -0.22
C ARG A 10 26.23 -1.90 -1.75
N LEU A 11 25.66 -2.89 -2.44
CA LEU A 11 25.64 -2.91 -3.91
C LEU A 11 24.78 -1.79 -4.48
N LEU A 12 23.61 -1.51 -3.90
CA LEU A 12 22.77 -0.38 -4.29
C LEU A 12 23.49 0.94 -4.07
N ALA A 13 24.15 1.13 -2.92
CA ALA A 13 24.93 2.34 -2.65
C ALA A 13 26.07 2.54 -3.66
N ALA A 14 26.81 1.47 -4.00
CA ALA A 14 27.89 1.53 -4.98
C ALA A 14 27.37 1.82 -6.40
N LYS A 15 26.26 1.17 -6.81
CA LYS A 15 25.61 1.41 -8.10
C LYS A 15 25.09 2.84 -8.21
N ALA A 16 24.40 3.34 -7.19
CA ALA A 16 23.88 4.69 -7.14
C ALA A 16 25.00 5.72 -7.31
N ARG A 17 26.11 5.55 -6.58
CA ARG A 17 27.30 6.41 -6.71
C ARG A 17 27.84 6.43 -8.14
N ALA A 18 28.01 5.26 -8.75
CA ALA A 18 28.56 5.15 -10.10
C ALA A 18 27.65 5.82 -11.15
N LEU A 19 26.34 5.57 -11.08
CA LEU A 19 25.38 6.19 -12.01
C LEU A 19 25.35 7.71 -11.88
N VAL A 20 25.40 8.22 -10.64
CA VAL A 20 25.35 9.67 -10.39
C VAL A 20 26.66 10.35 -10.78
N ALA A 21 27.81 9.71 -10.55
CA ALA A 21 29.10 10.22 -11.03
C ALA A 21 29.10 10.39 -12.55
N ASP A 22 28.64 9.36 -13.27
CA ASP A 22 28.50 9.41 -14.74
C ASP A 22 27.50 10.49 -15.18
N ALA A 23 26.32 10.56 -14.56
CA ALA A 23 25.25 11.48 -14.95
C ALA A 23 25.54 12.95 -14.63
N SER A 24 26.31 13.22 -13.57
CA SER A 24 26.66 14.58 -13.14
C SER A 24 28.09 15.01 -13.53
N ASN A 25 28.85 14.12 -14.19
CA ASN A 25 30.26 14.31 -14.51
C ASN A 25 31.09 14.72 -13.27
N ALA A 26 30.81 14.08 -12.13
CA ALA A 26 31.44 14.35 -10.84
C ALA A 26 32.41 13.23 -10.46
N ASP A 27 33.40 13.54 -9.61
CA ASP A 27 34.25 12.51 -9.02
C ASP A 27 33.43 11.67 -8.03
N ALA A 28 33.35 10.37 -8.27
CA ALA A 28 32.62 9.43 -7.43
C ALA A 28 33.08 9.45 -5.96
N SER A 29 34.35 9.79 -5.69
CA SER A 29 34.89 9.86 -4.33
C SER A 29 34.36 11.05 -3.51
N GLU A 30 33.87 12.10 -4.18
CA GLU A 30 33.27 13.28 -3.56
C GLU A 30 31.76 13.11 -3.27
N LEU A 31 31.15 12.07 -3.82
CA LEU A 31 29.72 11.80 -3.67
C LEU A 31 29.38 11.14 -2.34
N ARG A 32 28.62 11.86 -1.51
CA ARG A 32 28.05 11.35 -0.26
C ARG A 32 26.86 10.45 -0.57
N VAL A 33 26.90 9.23 -0.04
CA VAL A 33 25.85 8.22 -0.22
C VAL A 33 25.24 7.86 1.13
N THR A 34 23.91 7.86 1.20
CA THR A 34 23.12 7.48 2.37
C THR A 34 22.22 6.31 1.99
N PRO A 35 22.53 5.07 2.42
CA PRO A 35 21.65 3.93 2.19
C PRO A 35 20.38 4.03 3.04
N PHE A 36 19.29 3.45 2.55
CA PHE A 36 18.04 3.31 3.29
C PHE A 36 17.28 2.05 2.85
N PRO A 37 16.28 1.58 3.61
CA PRO A 37 15.45 0.45 3.18
C PRO A 37 14.79 0.73 1.83
N GLY A 38 15.11 -0.07 0.81
CA GLY A 38 14.58 0.09 -0.54
C GLY A 38 15.41 0.98 -1.48
N GLY A 39 16.61 1.45 -1.08
CA GLY A 39 17.45 2.22 -2.00
C GLY A 39 18.70 2.88 -1.42
N ALA A 40 19.25 3.82 -2.19
CA ALA A 40 20.35 4.67 -1.76
C ALA A 40 20.21 6.10 -2.30
N LEU A 41 20.36 7.09 -1.42
CA LEU A 41 20.41 8.50 -1.78
C LEU A 41 21.86 8.92 -2.01
N VAL A 42 22.13 9.65 -3.09
CA VAL A 42 23.41 10.27 -3.41
C VAL A 42 23.21 11.77 -3.50
N ARG A 43 24.03 12.52 -2.78
CA ARG A 43 24.05 13.98 -2.88
C ARG A 43 25.12 14.41 -3.88
N ALA A 44 24.71 15.12 -4.92
CA ALA A 44 25.60 15.70 -5.93
C ALA A 44 25.32 17.20 -6.04
N ALA A 45 26.24 18.01 -5.51
CA ALA A 45 26.11 19.48 -5.45
C ALA A 45 24.77 19.93 -4.83
N THR A 46 23.88 20.49 -5.67
CA THR A 46 22.56 21.04 -5.30
C THR A 46 21.40 20.09 -5.59
N ALA A 47 21.66 18.86 -6.04
CA ALA A 47 20.66 17.86 -6.35
C ALA A 47 20.85 16.57 -5.53
N ALA A 48 19.74 15.91 -5.25
CA ALA A 48 19.69 14.61 -4.62
C ALA A 48 19.27 13.58 -5.68
N TRP A 49 19.93 12.44 -5.68
CA TRP A 49 19.66 11.34 -6.61
C TRP A 49 19.37 10.09 -5.81
N CYS A 50 18.23 9.46 -6.03
CA CYS A 50 17.82 8.29 -5.28
C CYS A 50 17.75 7.08 -6.22
N LEU A 51 18.59 6.07 -6.01
CA LEU A 51 18.41 4.76 -6.63
C LEU A 51 17.40 3.96 -5.80
N LEU A 52 16.31 3.52 -6.42
CA LEU A 52 15.40 2.56 -5.82
C LEU A 52 15.87 1.14 -6.14
N ASP A 53 15.68 0.27 -5.15
CA ASP A 53 15.83 -1.17 -5.34
C ASP A 53 14.73 -1.70 -6.28
N ASP A 54 15.00 -2.82 -6.94
CA ASP A 54 14.04 -3.39 -7.90
C ASP A 54 12.76 -3.84 -7.19
N GLY A 55 11.60 -3.50 -7.76
CA GLY A 55 10.28 -3.72 -7.16
C GLY A 55 9.94 -2.78 -5.99
N ALA A 56 10.84 -1.88 -5.59
CA ALA A 56 10.66 -1.00 -4.44
C ALA A 56 9.81 0.24 -4.77
N VAL A 57 8.68 0.05 -5.47
CA VAL A 57 7.71 1.10 -5.85
C VAL A 57 7.19 1.89 -4.66
N ARG A 58 7.26 1.32 -3.46
CA ARG A 58 6.89 1.94 -2.18
C ARG A 58 8.02 2.72 -1.47
N SER A 59 9.00 3.21 -2.22
CA SER A 59 10.15 3.94 -1.66
C SER A 59 10.20 5.42 -2.06
N LEU A 60 9.24 5.90 -2.84
CA LEU A 60 9.21 7.30 -3.29
C LEU A 60 9.04 8.26 -2.12
N GLY A 61 8.11 7.97 -1.21
CA GLY A 61 7.91 8.82 -0.03
C GLY A 61 9.15 8.94 0.86
N ALA A 62 9.87 7.82 1.05
CA ALA A 62 11.13 7.81 1.79
C ALA A 62 12.23 8.64 1.08
N ALA A 63 12.35 8.49 -0.25
CA ALA A 63 13.30 9.27 -1.04
C ALA A 63 13.07 10.78 -0.92
N MET A 64 11.80 11.21 -0.99
CA MET A 64 11.41 12.63 -0.85
C MET A 64 11.71 13.18 0.54
N VAL A 65 11.37 12.44 1.60
CA VAL A 65 11.67 12.86 2.97
C VAL A 65 13.18 12.91 3.24
N LEU A 66 13.97 11.98 2.68
CA LEU A 66 15.42 12.02 2.80
C LEU A 66 16.03 13.24 2.08
N ALA A 67 15.53 13.59 0.89
CA ALA A 67 15.93 14.80 0.18
C ALA A 67 15.63 16.07 0.99
N ASP A 68 14.43 16.12 1.60
CA ASP A 68 14.03 17.23 2.48
C ASP A 68 14.95 17.35 3.70
N ARG A 69 15.36 16.22 4.31
CA ARG A 69 16.31 16.22 5.44
C ARG A 69 17.70 16.73 5.07
N GLU A 70 18.12 16.55 3.82
CA GLU A 70 19.37 17.12 3.29
C GLU A 70 19.20 18.57 2.81
N GLY A 71 17.98 19.13 2.87
CA GLY A 71 17.68 20.50 2.44
C GLY A 71 17.75 20.70 0.93
N ILE A 72 17.48 19.65 0.15
CA ILE A 72 17.62 19.66 -1.30
C ILE A 72 16.25 19.60 -1.97
N ALA A 73 15.93 20.63 -2.77
CA ALA A 73 14.66 20.73 -3.48
C ALA A 73 14.62 19.89 -4.77
N THR A 74 15.76 19.74 -5.46
CA THR A 74 15.84 18.99 -6.71
C THR A 74 16.13 17.52 -6.45
N LEU A 75 15.12 16.67 -6.63
CA LEU A 75 15.23 15.23 -6.48
C LEU A 75 15.11 14.52 -7.84
N HIS A 76 16.09 13.67 -8.13
CA HIS A 76 16.04 12.68 -9.20
C HIS A 76 15.84 11.29 -8.58
N VAL A 77 14.98 10.46 -9.19
CA VAL A 77 14.73 9.09 -8.75
C VAL A 77 15.08 8.15 -9.90
N MET A 78 15.86 7.11 -9.65
CA MET A 78 16.34 6.15 -10.65
C MET A 78 15.81 4.77 -10.27
N ALA A 79 15.29 4.03 -11.24
CA ALA A 79 14.91 2.63 -11.08
C ALA A 79 15.33 1.81 -12.30
N GLU A 80 15.57 0.52 -12.08
CA GLU A 80 16.10 -0.39 -13.11
C GLU A 80 15.00 -0.95 -14.01
N SER A 81 13.94 -1.50 -13.41
CA SER A 81 12.81 -2.05 -14.17
C SER A 81 11.89 -0.95 -14.72
N GLU A 82 11.35 -1.22 -15.91
CA GLU A 82 10.31 -0.39 -16.53
C GLU A 82 9.05 -0.32 -15.65
N GLU A 83 8.67 -1.44 -15.04
CA GLU A 83 7.56 -1.49 -14.09
C GLU A 83 7.75 -0.53 -12.91
N THR A 84 8.89 -0.61 -12.21
CA THR A 84 9.15 0.27 -11.06
C THR A 84 9.25 1.73 -11.48
N SER A 85 10.02 2.04 -12.52
CA SER A 85 10.24 3.41 -12.97
C SER A 85 8.95 4.08 -13.47
N SER A 86 8.09 3.36 -14.19
CA SER A 86 6.84 3.90 -14.72
C SER A 86 5.79 4.18 -13.64
N ILE A 87 5.64 3.28 -12.65
CA ILE A 87 4.73 3.49 -11.50
C ILE A 87 5.22 4.66 -10.65
N VAL A 88 6.52 4.72 -10.36
CA VAL A 88 7.11 5.82 -9.58
C VAL A 88 6.98 7.15 -10.32
N SER A 89 7.14 7.15 -11.65
CA SER A 89 6.93 8.34 -12.49
C SER A 89 5.49 8.86 -12.42
N ARG A 90 4.48 7.98 -12.59
CA ARG A 90 3.05 8.34 -12.43
C ARG A 90 2.75 8.95 -11.06
N ARG A 91 3.33 8.37 -9.99
CA ARG A 91 3.18 8.89 -8.62
C ARG A 91 3.88 10.23 -8.41
N ALA A 92 5.07 10.41 -8.99
CA ALA A 92 5.83 11.65 -8.89
C ALA A 92 5.10 12.84 -9.52
N GLU A 93 4.35 12.62 -10.61
CA GLU A 93 3.52 13.65 -11.27
C GLU A 93 2.42 14.22 -10.38
N GLN A 94 2.12 13.60 -9.24
CA GLN A 94 1.09 14.06 -8.30
C GLN A 94 1.61 15.11 -7.29
N PHE A 95 2.83 15.59 -7.43
CA PHE A 95 3.45 16.57 -6.53
C PHE A 95 3.76 17.89 -7.25
N GLU A 96 3.59 19.03 -6.58
CA GLU A 96 3.86 20.36 -7.15
C GLU A 96 5.33 20.54 -7.57
N ASN A 97 6.25 19.98 -6.78
CA ASN A 97 7.68 19.89 -7.08
C ASN A 97 8.04 18.43 -7.36
N ALA A 98 7.53 17.91 -8.48
CA ALA A 98 7.67 16.52 -8.88
C ALA A 98 9.16 16.12 -9.02
N PRO A 99 9.59 15.02 -8.38
CA PRO A 99 10.89 14.42 -8.65
C PRO A 99 11.01 14.02 -10.12
N THR A 100 12.18 14.21 -10.72
CA THR A 100 12.44 13.68 -12.07
C THR A 100 12.75 12.19 -11.98
N VAL A 101 11.98 11.36 -12.68
CA VAL A 101 12.15 9.89 -12.64
C VAL A 101 12.89 9.39 -13.87
N TRP A 102 13.85 8.50 -13.66
CA TRP A 102 14.72 7.91 -14.67
C TRP A 102 14.64 6.39 -14.65
N ARG A 103 14.64 5.79 -15.84
CA ARG A 103 14.89 4.38 -16.04
C ARG A 103 16.36 4.16 -16.38
N ILE A 104 16.97 3.14 -15.80
CA ILE A 104 18.37 2.80 -16.04
C ILE A 104 18.46 1.90 -17.28
N GLU A 105 19.28 2.30 -18.25
CA GLU A 105 19.63 1.49 -19.42
C GLU A 105 21.14 1.22 -19.43
N GLY A 106 21.54 0.07 -18.89
CA GLY A 106 22.94 -0.26 -18.68
C GLY A 106 23.60 0.72 -17.71
N ARG A 107 24.33 1.71 -18.24
CA ARG A 107 24.96 2.79 -17.47
C ARG A 107 24.33 4.16 -17.70
N SER A 108 23.39 4.26 -18.63
CA SER A 108 22.73 5.51 -18.99
C SER A 108 21.42 5.68 -18.23
N LEU A 109 20.97 6.92 -18.10
CA LEU A 109 19.67 7.28 -17.56
C LEU A 109 18.80 7.83 -18.68
N VAL A 110 17.61 7.26 -18.86
CA VAL A 110 16.60 7.76 -19.79
C VAL A 110 15.36 8.20 -19.00
N PRO A 111 14.66 9.26 -19.42
CA PRO A 111 13.44 9.68 -18.72
C PRO A 111 12.44 8.53 -18.64
N ALA A 112 11.88 8.31 -17.45
CA ALA A 112 10.86 7.28 -17.24
C ALA A 112 9.51 7.76 -17.79
N VAL A 113 8.84 6.92 -18.58
CA VAL A 113 7.48 7.19 -19.04
C VAL A 113 6.50 6.78 -17.93
N PRO A 114 5.60 7.68 -17.47
CA PRO A 114 4.57 7.34 -16.49
C PRO A 114 3.72 6.16 -16.94
N ALA A 115 3.45 5.24 -16.02
CA ALA A 115 2.48 4.17 -16.26
C ALA A 115 1.09 4.79 -16.53
N PRO A 116 0.26 4.20 -17.39
CA PRO A 116 -1.14 4.59 -17.48
C PRO A 116 -1.86 4.31 -16.15
N VAL A 117 -3.00 4.95 -15.94
CA VAL A 117 -3.88 4.63 -14.80
C VAL A 117 -4.35 3.19 -14.96
N PRO A 118 -4.23 2.33 -13.92
CA PRO A 118 -4.67 0.94 -14.01
C PRO A 118 -6.17 0.88 -14.31
N VAL A 119 -6.57 -0.02 -15.20
CA VAL A 119 -7.98 -0.30 -15.45
C VAL A 119 -8.41 -1.40 -14.47
N PRO A 120 -9.44 -1.18 -13.63
CA PRO A 120 -9.96 -2.21 -12.75
C PRO A 120 -10.31 -3.48 -13.52
N VAL A 121 -9.88 -4.63 -13.00
CA VAL A 121 -10.13 -5.93 -13.61
C VAL A 121 -11.39 -6.52 -12.99
N GLU A 122 -12.39 -6.79 -13.83
CA GLU A 122 -13.62 -7.45 -13.40
C GLU A 122 -13.39 -8.96 -13.20
N PRO A 123 -13.82 -9.54 -12.06
CA PRO A 123 -13.74 -10.98 -11.87
C PRO A 123 -14.59 -11.77 -12.88
N SER A 124 -14.17 -12.99 -13.16
CA SER A 124 -14.91 -13.89 -14.06
C SER A 124 -16.35 -14.13 -13.57
N ALA A 125 -17.24 -14.57 -14.47
CA ALA A 125 -18.60 -14.92 -14.09
C ALA A 125 -18.62 -16.05 -13.05
N ALA A 126 -17.79 -17.08 -13.24
CA ALA A 126 -17.65 -18.20 -12.31
C ALA A 126 -17.14 -17.76 -10.94
N ALA A 127 -16.17 -16.83 -10.89
CA ALA A 127 -15.69 -16.25 -9.64
C ALA A 127 -16.82 -15.52 -8.88
N ARG A 128 -17.64 -14.75 -9.61
CA ARG A 128 -18.75 -13.98 -9.01
C ARG A 128 -19.85 -14.86 -8.41
N GLU A 129 -20.03 -16.10 -8.87
CA GLU A 129 -21.00 -17.04 -8.28
C GLU A 129 -20.69 -17.35 -6.81
N LEU A 130 -19.43 -17.25 -6.37
CA LEU A 130 -19.02 -17.51 -4.99
C LEU A 130 -19.24 -16.33 -4.03
N ILE A 131 -19.57 -15.13 -4.53
CA ILE A 131 -19.85 -13.94 -3.69
C ILE A 131 -21.01 -14.19 -2.73
N GLY A 132 -22.04 -14.92 -3.20
CA GLY A 132 -23.20 -15.26 -2.39
C GLY A 132 -22.84 -16.07 -1.14
N MET A 133 -21.86 -16.97 -1.25
CA MET A 133 -21.39 -17.79 -0.11
C MET A 133 -20.72 -16.94 0.96
N LEU A 134 -19.85 -16.00 0.56
CA LEU A 134 -19.18 -15.08 1.48
C LEU A 134 -20.19 -14.16 2.19
N THR A 135 -21.09 -13.58 1.41
CA THR A 135 -22.10 -12.64 1.92
C THR A 135 -23.06 -13.34 2.90
N ALA A 136 -23.50 -14.56 2.56
CA ALA A 136 -24.37 -15.36 3.43
C ALA A 136 -23.71 -15.75 4.76
N ALA A 137 -22.38 -15.85 4.79
CA ALA A 137 -21.59 -16.10 5.99
C ALA A 137 -21.31 -14.83 6.82
N GLY A 138 -21.78 -13.65 6.37
CA GLY A 138 -21.53 -12.37 7.05
C GLY A 138 -20.10 -11.85 6.90
N VAL A 139 -19.41 -12.26 5.84
CA VAL A 139 -18.04 -11.82 5.52
C VAL A 139 -18.10 -10.64 4.55
N ASP A 140 -17.29 -9.61 4.81
CA ASP A 140 -17.19 -8.45 3.91
C ASP A 140 -16.50 -8.89 2.62
N VAL A 141 -17.05 -8.51 1.46
CA VAL A 141 -16.49 -8.88 0.14
C VAL A 141 -15.76 -7.68 -0.47
N THR A 142 -14.51 -7.89 -0.85
CA THR A 142 -13.70 -6.92 -1.60
C THR A 142 -13.22 -7.52 -2.90
N ILE A 143 -13.13 -6.70 -3.95
CA ILE A 143 -12.53 -7.06 -5.22
C ILE A 143 -11.27 -6.22 -5.38
N GLU A 144 -10.11 -6.87 -5.46
CA GLU A 144 -8.83 -6.22 -5.68
C GLU A 144 -8.14 -6.85 -6.89
N HIS A 145 -7.90 -6.06 -7.95
CA HIS A 145 -7.21 -6.52 -9.16
C HIS A 145 -7.79 -7.80 -9.78
N GLY A 146 -9.13 -7.91 -9.83
CA GLY A 146 -9.83 -9.08 -10.35
C GLY A 146 -9.96 -10.26 -9.38
N GLU A 147 -9.34 -10.18 -8.20
CA GLU A 147 -9.46 -11.21 -7.16
C GLU A 147 -10.60 -10.88 -6.18
N ILE A 148 -11.49 -11.84 -5.94
CA ILE A 148 -12.52 -11.75 -4.90
C ILE A 148 -11.94 -12.24 -3.58
N ARG A 149 -12.01 -11.39 -2.55
CA ARG A 149 -11.52 -11.65 -1.20
C ARG A 149 -12.68 -11.54 -0.20
N GLY A 150 -12.69 -12.45 0.77
CA GLY A 150 -13.56 -12.38 1.95
C GLY A 150 -12.76 -11.86 3.14
N GLU A 151 -13.19 -10.73 3.70
CA GLU A 151 -12.55 -10.06 4.82
C GLU A 151 -13.38 -10.14 6.11
N LEU A 152 -12.71 -10.37 7.24
CA LEU A 152 -13.28 -10.18 8.57
C LEU A 152 -12.52 -9.07 9.29
N ARG A 153 -13.18 -7.92 9.50
CA ARG A 153 -12.54 -6.71 10.06
C ARG A 153 -11.27 -6.33 9.29
N GLY A 154 -11.37 -6.34 7.97
CA GLY A 154 -10.28 -6.01 7.04
C GLY A 154 -9.12 -7.01 7.00
N LEU A 155 -9.29 -8.22 7.52
CA LEU A 155 -8.34 -9.33 7.35
C LEU A 155 -8.88 -10.32 6.33
N GLU A 156 -8.13 -10.59 5.27
CA GLU A 156 -8.46 -11.67 4.32
C GLU A 156 -8.49 -13.03 5.05
N ILE A 157 -9.67 -13.66 5.05
CA ILE A 157 -9.91 -15.01 5.59
C ILE A 157 -10.35 -16.00 4.50
N ALA A 158 -10.64 -15.52 3.30
CA ALA A 158 -10.99 -16.34 2.16
C ALA A 158 -10.62 -15.63 0.84
N ARG A 159 -10.30 -16.41 -0.20
CA ARG A 159 -10.03 -15.91 -1.54
C ARG A 159 -10.64 -16.84 -2.58
N VAL A 160 -11.26 -16.27 -3.61
CA VAL A 160 -11.65 -17.03 -4.80
C VAL A 160 -10.42 -17.26 -5.67
N VAL A 161 -10.14 -18.52 -5.98
CA VAL A 161 -9.02 -18.93 -6.82
C VAL A 161 -9.56 -19.64 -8.05
N GLU A 162 -9.07 -19.23 -9.22
CA GLU A 162 -9.38 -19.85 -10.49
C GLU A 162 -8.20 -20.70 -10.95
N SER A 163 -8.46 -21.95 -11.34
CA SER A 163 -7.46 -22.86 -11.88
C SER A 163 -8.02 -23.66 -13.06
N THR A 164 -7.17 -24.51 -13.65
CA THR A 164 -7.60 -25.47 -14.68
C THR A 164 -8.64 -26.48 -14.18
N GLU A 165 -8.76 -26.66 -12.86
CA GLU A 165 -9.73 -27.56 -12.23
C GLU A 165 -11.07 -26.87 -11.92
N GLY A 166 -11.15 -25.56 -12.16
CA GLY A 166 -12.34 -24.74 -11.92
C GLY A 166 -12.12 -23.63 -10.90
N THR A 167 -13.20 -22.94 -10.58
CA THR A 167 -13.25 -21.86 -9.60
C THR A 167 -13.62 -22.41 -8.23
N ARG A 168 -12.84 -22.07 -7.20
CA ARG A 168 -13.11 -22.48 -5.82
C ARG A 168 -12.83 -21.37 -4.83
N LEU A 169 -13.39 -21.50 -3.63
CA LEU A 169 -13.08 -20.63 -2.50
C LEU A 169 -12.03 -21.33 -1.61
N GLU A 170 -10.87 -20.69 -1.47
CA GLU A 170 -9.84 -21.12 -0.51
C GLU A 170 -10.01 -20.33 0.79
N VAL A 171 -10.10 -21.04 1.92
CA VAL A 171 -10.41 -20.48 3.24
C VAL A 171 -9.20 -20.61 4.17
N GLY A 172 -8.84 -19.51 4.84
CA GLY A 172 -7.66 -19.40 5.72
C GLY A 172 -7.00 -18.02 5.66
N VAL A 173 -6.22 -17.68 6.68
CA VAL A 173 -5.54 -16.38 6.82
C VAL A 173 -4.20 -16.39 6.09
N GLY A 174 -4.19 -15.85 4.87
CA GLY A 174 -3.01 -15.82 4.01
C GLY A 174 -2.68 -17.17 3.37
N ARG A 175 -1.75 -17.16 2.40
CA ARG A 175 -1.49 -18.31 1.51
C ARG A 175 -1.13 -19.59 2.27
N HIS A 176 -0.19 -19.52 3.21
CA HIS A 176 0.31 -20.71 3.92
C HIS A 176 -0.75 -21.34 4.83
N ASP A 177 -1.62 -20.52 5.44
CA ASP A 177 -2.71 -21.02 6.28
C ASP A 177 -3.76 -21.71 5.42
N ARG A 178 -4.08 -21.18 4.22
CA ARG A 178 -4.99 -21.83 3.26
C ARG A 178 -4.46 -23.16 2.73
N GLU A 179 -3.18 -23.23 2.41
CA GLU A 179 -2.52 -24.47 2.00
C GLU A 179 -2.54 -25.50 3.13
N ALA A 180 -2.18 -25.10 4.36
CA ALA A 180 -2.23 -25.96 5.53
C ALA A 180 -3.65 -26.43 5.86
N PHE A 181 -4.63 -25.52 5.80
CA PHE A 181 -6.02 -25.82 6.03
C PHE A 181 -6.53 -26.84 5.01
N THR A 182 -6.18 -26.68 3.74
CA THR A 182 -6.55 -27.62 2.66
C THR A 182 -5.92 -29.00 2.87
N MET A 183 -4.66 -29.08 3.29
CA MET A 183 -4.00 -30.36 3.60
C MET A 183 -4.62 -31.09 4.80
N VAL A 184 -5.07 -30.36 5.82
CA VAL A 184 -5.63 -30.94 7.05
C VAL A 184 -7.14 -31.22 6.92
N HIS A 185 -7.87 -30.39 6.17
CA HIS A 185 -9.34 -30.39 6.11
C HIS A 185 -9.89 -30.56 4.69
N GLY A 186 -9.14 -31.13 3.73
CA GLY A 186 -9.51 -31.20 2.31
C GLY A 186 -10.87 -31.87 2.00
N ASN A 187 -11.46 -32.61 2.94
CA ASN A 187 -12.80 -33.21 2.81
C ASN A 187 -13.93 -32.40 3.51
N LEU A 188 -13.60 -31.29 4.17
CA LEU A 188 -14.59 -30.46 4.87
C LEU A 188 -15.34 -29.60 3.84
N PRO A 189 -16.70 -29.54 3.89
CA PRO A 189 -17.45 -28.63 3.04
C PRO A 189 -17.00 -27.18 3.23
N THR A 190 -16.79 -26.44 2.13
CA THR A 190 -16.27 -25.06 2.14
C THR A 190 -17.03 -24.12 3.07
N ALA A 191 -18.36 -24.25 3.15
CA ALA A 191 -19.17 -23.45 4.08
C ALA A 191 -18.80 -23.69 5.55
N LYS A 192 -18.58 -24.96 5.95
CA LYS A 192 -18.14 -25.30 7.32
C LYS A 192 -16.72 -24.87 7.60
N ALA A 193 -15.83 -24.93 6.60
CA ALA A 193 -14.49 -24.39 6.69
C ALA A 193 -14.53 -22.87 6.97
N LEU A 194 -15.36 -22.15 6.22
CA LEU A 194 -15.55 -20.71 6.37
C LEU A 194 -16.10 -20.36 7.75
N GLU A 195 -17.15 -21.05 8.23
CA GLU A 195 -17.68 -20.88 9.59
C GLU A 195 -16.60 -21.09 10.67
N SER A 196 -15.77 -22.14 10.54
CA SER A 196 -14.71 -22.44 11.50
C SER A 196 -13.63 -21.37 11.54
N VAL A 197 -13.21 -20.86 10.39
CA VAL A 197 -12.22 -19.77 10.31
C VAL A 197 -12.80 -18.47 10.84
N ILE A 198 -14.06 -18.13 10.50
CA ILE A 198 -14.75 -16.95 11.06
C ILE A 198 -14.75 -17.02 12.58
N ALA A 199 -15.21 -18.13 13.17
CA ALA A 199 -15.26 -18.27 14.63
C ALA A 199 -13.88 -18.10 15.29
N SER A 200 -12.84 -18.70 14.68
CA SER A 200 -11.47 -18.65 15.20
C SER A 200 -10.88 -17.24 15.14
N VAL A 201 -11.06 -16.54 14.01
CA VAL A 201 -10.56 -15.17 13.85
C VAL A 201 -11.38 -14.20 14.71
N ASP A 202 -12.71 -14.36 14.76
CA ASP A 202 -13.60 -13.50 15.52
C ASP A 202 -13.24 -13.52 17.01
N ALA A 203 -12.94 -14.69 17.59
CA ALA A 203 -12.56 -14.84 18.98
C ALA A 203 -11.34 -14.00 19.39
N VAL A 204 -10.42 -13.72 18.46
CA VAL A 204 -9.13 -13.06 18.77
C VAL A 204 -8.93 -11.71 18.09
N ARG A 205 -9.63 -11.43 16.99
CA ARG A 205 -9.56 -10.15 16.26
C ARG A 205 -10.60 -9.16 16.80
N ARG A 206 -10.46 -8.85 18.08
CA ARG A 206 -11.23 -7.85 18.82
C ARG A 206 -10.31 -6.93 19.62
N ALA A 207 -10.88 -5.83 20.08
CA ALA A 207 -10.33 -4.86 21.01
C ALA A 207 -9.81 -5.49 22.31
N ASP A 208 -10.74 -6.16 22.98
CA ASP A 208 -10.70 -6.70 24.32
C ASP A 208 -10.13 -8.12 24.39
N ALA A 209 -9.84 -8.73 23.24
CA ALA A 209 -9.24 -10.05 23.16
C ALA A 209 -7.77 -10.05 23.63
N GLU A 210 -7.36 -11.18 24.21
CA GLU A 210 -5.97 -11.44 24.57
C GLU A 210 -5.01 -11.23 23.39
N ALA A 211 -3.74 -10.96 23.69
CA ALA A 211 -2.73 -10.70 22.67
C ALA A 211 -2.57 -11.89 21.72
N HIS A 212 -2.90 -11.69 20.43
CA HIS A 212 -2.86 -12.74 19.41
C HIS A 212 -2.20 -12.24 18.11
N PRO A 213 -1.40 -13.08 17.40
CA PRO A 213 -0.75 -12.68 16.14
C PRO A 213 -1.71 -12.13 15.07
N LEU A 214 -2.92 -12.70 14.96
CA LEU A 214 -3.93 -12.26 14.00
C LEU A 214 -4.41 -10.80 14.22
N ARG A 215 -4.22 -10.22 15.41
CA ARG A 215 -4.52 -8.79 15.66
C ARG A 215 -3.52 -7.84 14.97
N ARG A 216 -2.35 -8.36 14.61
CA ARG A 216 -1.25 -7.58 14.01
C ARG A 216 -1.20 -7.67 12.49
N LEU A 217 -2.00 -8.53 11.88
CA LEU A 217 -2.09 -8.69 10.42
C LEU A 217 -3.09 -7.70 9.83
N ALA A 218 -2.77 -7.18 8.64
CA ALA A 218 -3.56 -6.19 7.91
C ALA A 218 -4.16 -5.09 8.82
N PRO A 219 -3.35 -4.39 9.64
CA PRO A 219 -3.86 -3.37 10.54
C PRO A 219 -4.51 -2.19 9.78
N GLU A 220 -4.02 -1.87 8.58
CA GLU A 220 -4.58 -0.87 7.68
C GLU A 220 -5.99 -1.25 7.21
N GLY A 221 -6.20 -2.55 6.94
CA GLY A 221 -7.49 -3.10 6.57
C GLY A 221 -8.50 -2.99 7.72
N TRP A 222 -8.06 -3.22 8.96
CA TRP A 222 -8.92 -3.02 10.14
C TRP A 222 -9.25 -1.54 10.33
N LEU A 223 -8.28 -0.65 10.17
CA LEU A 223 -8.52 0.79 10.23
C LEU A 223 -9.56 1.23 9.18
N ARG A 224 -9.41 0.77 7.93
CA ARG A 224 -10.41 0.96 6.87
C ARG A 224 -11.77 0.42 7.30
N TRP A 225 -11.83 -0.81 7.80
CA TRP A 225 -13.07 -1.43 8.27
C TRP A 225 -13.75 -0.59 9.35
N ARG A 226 -13.01 -0.06 10.34
CA ARG A 226 -13.57 0.82 11.39
C ARG A 226 -14.23 2.05 10.78
N LEU A 227 -13.60 2.69 9.80
CA LEU A 227 -14.15 3.84 9.08
C LEU A 227 -15.38 3.47 8.24
N LEU A 228 -15.42 2.28 7.64
CA LEU A 228 -16.62 1.80 6.94
C LEU A 228 -17.81 1.65 7.90
N GLN A 229 -17.56 1.23 9.15
CA GLN A 229 -18.60 1.13 10.17
C GLN A 229 -19.03 2.49 10.73
N ASP A 230 -18.12 3.46 10.75
CA ASP A 230 -18.37 4.80 11.32
C ASP A 230 -17.64 5.89 10.52
N PRO A 231 -18.18 6.28 9.35
CA PRO A 231 -17.53 7.24 8.45
C PRO A 231 -17.40 8.65 9.06
N HIS A 232 -18.25 8.99 10.03
CA HIS A 232 -18.28 10.31 10.66
C HIS A 232 -17.01 10.64 11.44
N LEU A 233 -16.22 9.62 11.83
CA LEU A 233 -14.91 9.79 12.47
C LEU A 233 -13.95 10.66 11.64
N ILE A 234 -14.15 10.74 10.33
CA ILE A 234 -13.35 11.55 9.41
C ILE A 234 -14.20 12.57 8.63
N GLY A 235 -15.42 12.87 9.11
CA GLY A 235 -16.35 13.75 8.41
C GLY A 235 -16.90 13.17 7.11
N ALA A 236 -16.88 11.84 6.94
CA ALA A 236 -17.49 11.17 5.80
C ALA A 236 -18.96 10.81 6.09
N GLN A 237 -19.81 10.82 5.06
CA GLN A 237 -21.19 10.35 5.14
C GLN A 237 -21.28 8.84 4.88
N VAL A 238 -20.56 8.38 3.86
CA VAL A 238 -20.53 6.99 3.43
C VAL A 238 -19.15 6.68 2.86
N LEU A 239 -18.68 5.47 3.08
CA LEU A 239 -17.45 4.95 2.50
C LEU A 239 -17.71 3.54 1.95
N ARG A 240 -17.00 3.20 0.88
CA ARG A 240 -16.91 1.84 0.37
C ARG A 240 -15.44 1.49 0.11
N PRO A 241 -15.03 0.23 0.29
CA PRO A 241 -13.67 -0.17 -0.03
C PRO A 241 -13.43 -0.17 -1.55
N VAL A 242 -12.18 0.07 -1.95
CA VAL A 242 -11.69 -0.08 -3.33
C VAL A 242 -10.29 -0.69 -3.33
N GLU A 243 -9.87 -1.18 -4.49
CA GLU A 243 -8.52 -1.72 -4.66
C GLU A 243 -7.45 -0.64 -4.48
N PRO A 244 -6.31 -0.97 -3.84
CA PRO A 244 -5.15 -0.10 -3.86
C PRO A 244 -4.59 0.00 -5.30
N PRO A 245 -3.84 1.07 -5.65
CA PRO A 245 -3.29 1.24 -7.01
C PRO A 245 -2.28 0.18 -7.45
N THR A 246 -1.72 -0.57 -6.50
CA THR A 246 -0.72 -1.62 -6.73
C THR A 246 -1.11 -2.87 -5.94
N PRO A 247 -0.99 -4.07 -6.54
CA PRO A 247 -1.39 -5.32 -5.90
C PRO A 247 -0.56 -5.65 -4.66
N ARG A 248 -1.19 -6.46 -3.78
CA ARG A 248 -0.57 -7.04 -2.59
C ARG A 248 -0.66 -8.55 -2.68
N ASP A 249 0.47 -9.22 -2.47
CA ASP A 249 0.58 -10.67 -2.57
C ASP A 249 0.23 -11.36 -1.25
N SER A 250 0.48 -10.68 -0.13
CA SER A 250 0.39 -11.22 1.22
C SER A 250 -0.29 -10.27 2.20
N VAL A 251 -1.02 -10.84 3.17
CA VAL A 251 -1.61 -10.11 4.31
C VAL A 251 -0.58 -9.49 5.25
N LYS A 252 0.70 -9.82 5.06
CA LYS A 252 1.84 -9.24 5.77
C LYS A 252 2.45 -8.04 5.05
N ASP A 253 2.08 -7.83 3.79
CA ASP A 253 2.62 -6.73 3.00
C ASP A 253 2.08 -5.43 3.57
N ILE A 254 2.99 -4.53 3.92
CA ILE A 254 2.63 -3.18 4.34
C ILE A 254 2.07 -2.46 3.11
N GLY A 255 0.96 -1.76 3.28
CA GLY A 255 0.35 -0.98 2.21
C GLY A 255 -0.98 -0.38 2.62
N ALA A 256 -1.25 0.82 2.12
CA ALA A 256 -2.47 1.53 2.45
C ALA A 256 -3.70 0.74 2.02
N SER A 257 -4.71 0.69 2.89
CA SER A 257 -6.04 0.19 2.54
C SER A 257 -6.92 1.35 2.11
N ILE A 258 -7.53 1.26 0.93
CA ILE A 258 -8.20 2.39 0.28
C ILE A 258 -9.72 2.28 0.39
N ALA A 259 -10.38 3.41 0.67
CA ALA A 259 -11.82 3.56 0.55
C ALA A 259 -12.15 4.84 -0.20
N VAL A 260 -13.34 4.90 -0.81
CA VAL A 260 -13.87 6.09 -1.47
C VAL A 260 -15.26 6.39 -0.98
N GLY A 261 -15.68 7.64 -1.06
CA GLY A 261 -16.99 8.05 -0.61
C GLY A 261 -17.28 9.53 -0.80
N ARG A 262 -18.15 10.06 0.04
CA ARG A 262 -18.48 11.48 0.08
C ARG A 262 -18.39 12.02 1.50
N ASP A 263 -17.93 13.26 1.64
CA ASP A 263 -17.98 13.99 2.89
C ASP A 263 -19.40 14.49 3.23
N LEU A 264 -19.56 15.11 4.40
CA LEU A 264 -20.84 15.69 4.83
C LEU A 264 -21.35 16.84 3.93
N ALA A 265 -20.47 17.44 3.10
CA ALA A 265 -20.83 18.44 2.10
C ALA A 265 -21.13 17.82 0.72
N GLY A 266 -21.02 16.50 0.58
CA GLY A 266 -21.24 15.76 -0.66
C GLY A 266 -20.04 15.74 -1.61
N GLN A 267 -18.88 16.27 -1.22
CA GLN A 267 -17.66 16.25 -2.04
C GLN A 267 -17.04 14.85 -2.05
N ALA A 268 -16.49 14.45 -3.20
CA ALA A 268 -15.82 13.17 -3.33
C ALA A 268 -14.55 13.12 -2.48
N ILE A 269 -14.36 12.02 -1.76
CA ILE A 269 -13.17 11.76 -0.95
C ILE A 269 -12.55 10.41 -1.29
N VAL A 270 -11.23 10.37 -1.27
CA VAL A 270 -10.41 9.15 -1.33
C VAL A 270 -9.65 9.04 -0.02
N VAL A 271 -9.84 7.93 0.66
CA VAL A 271 -9.32 7.67 2.00
C VAL A 271 -8.23 6.61 1.92
N ALA A 272 -7.02 6.93 2.38
CA ALA A 272 -5.92 5.99 2.52
C ALA A 272 -5.66 5.71 4.00
N CYS A 273 -5.90 4.47 4.44
CA CYS A 273 -5.66 4.03 5.80
C CYS A 273 -4.26 3.43 5.92
N SER A 274 -3.44 3.90 6.86
CA SER A 274 -2.12 3.34 7.15
C SER A 274 -1.87 3.22 8.65
N VAL A 275 -0.98 2.30 9.05
CA VAL A 275 -0.63 2.05 10.46
C VAL A 275 0.88 1.92 10.58
N GLY A 276 1.45 2.61 11.57
CA GLY A 276 2.89 2.81 11.70
C GLY A 276 3.41 3.94 10.81
N ILE A 277 4.73 4.16 10.86
CA ILE A 277 5.39 5.17 10.05
C ILE A 277 5.59 4.63 8.63
N ASP A 278 4.64 4.94 7.75
CA ASP A 278 4.68 4.65 6.32
C ASP A 278 4.73 5.96 5.53
N LEU A 279 5.90 6.31 5.00
CA LEU A 279 6.05 7.52 4.20
C LEU A 279 5.45 7.38 2.79
N ASP A 280 5.26 6.15 2.32
CA ASP A 280 4.74 5.89 0.98
C ASP A 280 3.21 5.86 0.91
N VAL A 281 2.54 6.02 2.06
CA VAL A 281 1.08 6.25 2.10
C VAL A 281 0.70 7.48 1.30
N VAL A 282 1.54 8.53 1.25
CA VAL A 282 1.22 9.78 0.57
C VAL A 282 1.23 9.61 -0.96
N PRO A 283 2.31 9.12 -1.61
CA PRO A 283 2.26 8.77 -3.03
C PRO A 283 1.14 7.77 -3.36
N THR A 284 0.93 6.77 -2.51
CA THR A 284 -0.13 5.76 -2.72
C THR A 284 -1.53 6.38 -2.69
N ALA A 285 -1.80 7.31 -1.77
CA ALA A 285 -3.08 7.99 -1.65
C ALA A 285 -3.36 8.90 -2.86
N ALA A 286 -2.33 9.59 -3.36
CA ALA A 286 -2.44 10.41 -4.56
C ALA A 286 -2.70 9.56 -5.82
N ASP A 287 -2.04 8.41 -5.93
CA ASP A 287 -2.27 7.43 -7.01
C ASP A 287 -3.69 6.84 -6.93
N ALA A 288 -4.19 6.58 -5.72
CA ALA A 288 -5.56 6.14 -5.49
C ALA A 288 -6.59 7.20 -5.89
N ARG A 289 -6.28 8.50 -5.71
CA ARG A 289 -7.11 9.59 -6.23
C ARG A 289 -7.21 9.53 -7.74
N VAL A 290 -6.07 9.45 -8.44
CA VAL A 290 -6.05 9.35 -9.91
C VAL A 290 -6.84 8.14 -10.42
N LEU A 291 -6.73 6.99 -9.73
CA LEU A 291 -7.45 5.77 -10.09
C LEU A 291 -8.99 5.89 -9.95
N ASN A 292 -9.47 6.68 -8.99
CA ASN A 292 -10.90 6.69 -8.64
C ASN A 292 -11.62 7.97 -9.06
N ASP A 293 -11.07 9.12 -8.71
CA ASP A 293 -11.62 10.44 -9.01
C ASP A 293 -10.50 11.49 -8.87
N PRO A 294 -9.94 12.00 -9.98
CA PRO A 294 -8.85 12.98 -9.97
C PRO A 294 -9.15 14.27 -9.20
N ASP A 295 -10.43 14.63 -9.04
CA ASP A 295 -10.89 15.84 -8.36
C ASP A 295 -11.23 15.60 -6.88
N ALA A 296 -11.18 14.34 -6.40
CA ALA A 296 -11.49 14.02 -5.02
C ALA A 296 -10.46 14.59 -4.04
N ARG A 297 -10.94 15.00 -2.87
CA ARG A 297 -10.08 15.31 -1.72
C ARG A 297 -9.43 14.03 -1.22
N VAL A 298 -8.15 14.11 -0.85
CA VAL A 298 -7.42 12.98 -0.25
C VAL A 298 -7.42 13.14 1.26
N VAL A 299 -7.83 12.07 1.96
CA VAL A 299 -7.76 11.96 3.42
C VAL A 299 -6.87 10.77 3.78
N ILE A 300 -5.77 11.03 4.47
CA ILE A 300 -4.87 10.01 4.99
C ILE A 300 -5.21 9.80 6.45
N VAL A 301 -5.62 8.59 6.80
CA VAL A 301 -6.04 8.24 8.16
C VAL A 301 -5.02 7.32 8.78
N VAL A 302 -4.51 7.72 9.93
CA VAL A 302 -3.54 6.97 10.71
C VAL A 302 -3.97 6.93 12.19
N PRO A 303 -3.50 5.98 12.99
CA PRO A 303 -3.60 6.10 14.44
C PRO A 303 -2.90 7.38 14.92
N GLU A 304 -3.42 8.03 15.96
CA GLU A 304 -2.88 9.30 16.48
C GLU A 304 -1.37 9.24 16.77
N ARG A 305 -0.89 8.12 17.32
CA ARG A 305 0.55 7.89 17.59
C ARG A 305 1.44 7.82 16.34
N ASP A 306 0.84 7.52 15.18
CA ASP A 306 1.53 7.37 13.89
C ASP A 306 1.44 8.65 13.05
N ASP A 307 0.70 9.67 13.52
CA ASP A 307 0.64 10.99 12.92
C ASP A 307 1.99 11.73 13.07
N HIS A 308 2.78 11.68 12.00
CA HIS A 308 4.15 12.14 12.00
C HIS A 308 4.35 13.39 11.13
N PRO A 309 5.14 14.39 11.59
CA PRO A 309 5.37 15.63 10.84
C PRO A 309 5.92 15.44 9.43
N ALA A 310 6.71 14.38 9.18
CA ALA A 310 7.21 14.09 7.84
C ALA A 310 6.09 13.68 6.88
N THR A 311 5.11 12.91 7.34
CA THR A 311 3.94 12.50 6.54
C THR A 311 3.09 13.72 6.20
N ARG A 312 2.82 14.60 7.17
CA ARG A 312 2.09 15.86 6.97
C ARG A 312 2.75 16.77 5.93
N ARG A 313 4.06 17.02 6.06
CA ARG A 313 4.81 17.83 5.08
C ARG A 313 4.81 17.22 3.68
N LEU A 314 4.86 15.89 3.56
CA LEU A 314 4.78 15.24 2.27
C LEU A 314 3.37 15.36 1.66
N ALA A 315 2.33 15.22 2.49
CA ALA A 315 0.93 15.38 2.10
C ALA A 315 0.62 16.81 1.60
N GLU A 316 1.24 17.83 2.20
CA GLU A 316 1.13 19.24 1.78
C GLU A 316 1.71 19.50 0.38
N ARG A 317 2.64 18.66 -0.10
CA ARG A 317 3.30 18.83 -1.40
C ARG A 317 2.51 18.24 -2.58
N LEU A 318 1.43 17.52 -2.31
CA LEU A 318 0.58 16.97 -3.36
C LEU A 318 -0.13 18.10 -4.13
N ILE A 319 -0.30 17.89 -5.43
CA ILE A 319 -1.26 18.67 -6.22
C ILE A 319 -2.63 18.43 -5.60
N GLY A 320 -3.23 19.45 -4.98
CA GLY A 320 -4.35 19.23 -4.05
C GLY A 320 -3.87 18.52 -2.78
N PRO A 321 -3.41 19.27 -1.76
CA PRO A 321 -2.90 18.73 -0.50
C PRO A 321 -3.83 17.71 0.17
N ALA A 322 -3.25 16.65 0.72
CA ALA A 322 -4.01 15.66 1.49
C ALA A 322 -4.19 16.10 2.95
N GLU A 323 -5.37 15.85 3.49
CA GLU A 323 -5.64 16.01 4.92
C GLU A 323 -5.15 14.77 5.68
N VAL A 324 -4.37 14.96 6.74
CA VAL A 324 -3.93 13.86 7.62
C VAL A 324 -4.73 13.91 8.92
N ILE A 325 -5.45 12.82 9.20
CA ILE A 325 -6.29 12.66 10.40
C ILE A 325 -5.69 11.55 11.28
N GLY A 326 -5.31 11.91 12.50
CA GLY A 326 -4.94 10.98 13.55
C GLY A 326 -6.17 10.53 14.33
N LEU A 327 -6.53 9.25 14.27
CA LEU A 327 -7.61 8.71 15.10
C LEU A 327 -7.11 8.38 16.50
N SER A 328 -7.75 9.00 17.49
CA SER A 328 -7.52 8.77 18.92
C SER A 328 -8.10 7.43 19.38
N GLY A 329 -7.54 6.88 20.46
CA GLY A 329 -8.02 5.66 21.11
C GLY A 329 -7.54 4.36 20.47
N GLU A 330 -7.97 3.22 21.01
CA GLU A 330 -7.83 1.94 20.33
C GLU A 330 -8.82 1.96 19.16
N TRP A 331 -8.39 2.41 17.99
CA TRP A 331 -9.16 2.36 16.73
C TRP A 331 -9.56 0.91 16.33
N ARG A 332 -9.03 -0.09 17.04
CA ARG A 332 -9.43 -1.49 16.99
C ARG A 332 -10.73 -1.77 17.76
N ASP A 333 -11.18 -0.82 18.56
CA ASP A 333 -12.39 -0.88 19.37
C ASP A 333 -13.59 -0.40 18.56
N ARG A 334 -14.65 -1.20 18.62
CA ARG A 334 -15.99 -0.63 18.60
C ARG A 334 -16.23 -0.19 20.04
N GLU A 335 -16.16 1.11 20.34
CA GLU A 335 -17.15 1.59 21.29
C GLU A 335 -18.50 1.26 20.63
N THR A 336 -19.18 0.27 21.17
CA THR A 336 -20.58 0.03 20.85
C THR A 336 -21.30 1.32 21.19
N ALA A 337 -21.70 2.09 20.17
CA ALA A 337 -22.77 3.06 20.38
C ALA A 337 -23.98 2.28 20.95
N PRO A 338 -24.64 2.83 21.99
CA PRO A 338 -25.65 2.12 22.79
C PRO A 338 -26.87 1.64 21.99
#